data_AF-A0A822ZPC5-F1
#
_entry.id   AF-A0A822ZPC5-F1
#
_cell.length_a   1.000
_cell.length_b   1.000
_cell.length_c   1.000
_cell.angle_alpha   90.00
_cell.angle_beta   90.00
_cell.angle_gamma   90.00
#
_symmetry.space_group_name_H-M   'P 1'
#
loop_
_entity.id
_entity.type
_entity.pdbx_description
1 polymer ?
#
loop_
_entity_poly.entity_id
_entity_poly.type
_entity_poly.pdbx_seq_one_letter_code
_entity_poly.pdbx_strand_id
1 'polypeptide(L)' 'MDFVPGESAIKTDVIETDKETINILVALGMTDLSSIVNQAEPALPPPAFGTQG' A
#
# COMPACT_ATOMS: atom_id res chain seq x y z
N MET A 1 -11.41 -22.75 -19.25
CA MET A 1 -11.35 -21.37 -18.72
C MET A 1 -10.64 -20.54 -19.79
N ASP A 2 -11.31 -20.34 -20.93
CA ASP A 2 -10.69 -19.78 -22.15
C ASP A 2 -11.03 -18.30 -22.35
N PHE A 3 -11.56 -17.64 -21.32
CA PHE A 3 -11.90 -16.23 -21.37
C PHE A 3 -10.83 -15.41 -20.62
N VAL A 4 -10.05 -14.65 -21.39
CA VAL A 4 -9.11 -13.65 -20.89
C VAL A 4 -9.74 -12.27 -21.15
N PRO A 5 -10.02 -11.47 -20.10
CA PRO A 5 -10.60 -10.14 -20.28
C PRO A 5 -9.63 -9.23 -21.04
N GLY A 6 -10.17 -8.25 -21.76
CA GLY A 6 -9.37 -7.29 -22.52
C GLY A 6 -8.51 -6.38 -21.64
N GLU A 7 -8.87 -6.24 -20.36
CA GLU A 7 -8.12 -5.50 -19.35
C GLU A 7 -7.88 -6.39 -18.12
N SER A 8 -6.71 -6.22 -17.51
CA SER A 8 -6.38 -6.87 -16.23
C SER A 8 -7.27 -6.32 -15.12
N ALA A 9 -7.81 -7.22 -14.29
CA ALA A 9 -8.50 -6.81 -13.06
C ALA A 9 -7.54 -6.23 -12.01
N ILE A 10 -6.23 -6.50 -12.15
CA ILE A 10 -5.18 -6.01 -11.26
C ILE A 10 -4.58 -4.76 -11.88
N LYS A 11 -4.67 -3.64 -11.15
CA LYS A 11 -4.04 -2.37 -11.49
C LYS A 11 -2.59 -2.36 -11.01
N THR A 12 -1.66 -1.91 -11.86
CA THR A 12 -0.21 -1.95 -11.57
C THR A 12 0.45 -0.57 -11.53
N ASP A 13 -0.32 0.48 -11.81
CA ASP A 13 0.17 1.86 -11.85
C ASP A 13 0.58 2.37 -10.45
N VAL A 14 -0.20 2.00 -9.42
CA VAL A 14 0.07 2.33 -8.02
C VAL A 14 -0.25 1.11 -7.17
N ILE A 15 0.74 0.67 -6.40
CA ILE A 15 0.66 -0.47 -5.49
C ILE A 15 0.94 0.06 -4.10
N GLU A 16 -0.10 0.16 -3.29
CA GLU A 16 0.05 0.56 -1.89
C GLU A 16 0.44 -0.65 -1.04
N THR A 17 1.54 -0.52 -0.29
CA THR A 17 1.98 -1.60 0.60
C THR A 17 2.72 -1.05 1.81
N ASP A 18 2.84 -1.87 2.83
CA ASP A 18 3.49 -1.53 4.08
C ASP A 18 5.02 -1.48 3.94
N LYS A 19 5.66 -0.75 4.86
CA LYS A 19 7.12 -0.60 4.87
C LYS A 19 7.85 -1.93 5.00
N GLU A 20 7.31 -2.87 5.77
CA GLU A 20 7.89 -4.21 5.93
C GLU A 20 7.94 -4.94 4.58
N THR A 21 6.84 -4.91 3.83
CA THR A 21 6.77 -5.51 2.49
C THR A 21 7.79 -4.90 1.55
N ILE A 22 7.94 -3.58 1.55
CA ILE A 22 8.96 -2.89 0.73
C ILE A 22 10.36 -3.40 1.06
N ASN A 23 10.71 -3.57 2.34
CA ASN A 23 12.02 -4.11 2.73
C ASN A 23 12.24 -5.53 2.22
N ILE A 24 11.19 -6.36 2.19
CA ILE A 24 11.25 -7.72 1.64
C ILE A 24 11.50 -7.65 0.13
N LEU A 25 10.78 -6.80 -0.61
CA LEU A 25 10.98 -6.64 -2.06
C LEU A 25 12.41 -6.17 -2.38
N VAL A 26 12.95 -5.24 -1.58
CA VAL A 26 14.36 -4.80 -1.67
C VAL A 26 15.33 -5.96 -1.39
N ALA A 27 15.07 -6.77 -0.36
CA ALA A 27 15.89 -7.93 -0.01
C ALA A 27 15.89 -9.02 -1.10
N LEU A 28 14.78 -9.14 -1.84
CA LEU A 28 14.65 -10.01 -3.01
C LEU A 28 15.34 -9.44 -4.27
N GLY A 29 15.94 -8.25 -4.17
CA GLY A 29 16.64 -7.60 -5.28
C GLY A 29 15.70 -6.93 -6.29
N MET A 30 14.42 -6.71 -5.94
CA MET A 30 13.48 -5.99 -6.80
C MET A 30 13.89 -4.53 -6.90
N THR A 31 14.39 -4.15 -8.07
CA THR A 31 15.01 -2.83 -8.31
C THR A 31 14.00 -1.79 -8.77
N ASP A 32 12.87 -2.25 -9.31
CA ASP A 32 11.79 -1.40 -9.81
C ASP A 32 10.66 -1.33 -8.79
N LEU A 33 10.73 -0.33 -7.90
CA LEU A 33 9.71 -0.06 -6.88
C LEU A 33 8.98 1.27 -7.15
N SER A 34 9.11 1.83 -8.36
CA SER A 34 8.57 3.14 -8.71
C SER A 34 7.04 3.21 -8.66
N SER A 35 6.35 2.09 -8.84
CA SER A 35 4.89 1.98 -8.69
C SER A 35 4.45 1.72 -7.24
N ILE A 36 5.38 1.50 -6.32
CA ILE A 36 5.08 1.07 -4.95
C ILE A 36 5.08 2.26 -4.01
N VAL A 37 3.92 2.52 -3.41
CA VAL A 37 3.72 3.63 -2.48
C VAL A 37 3.56 3.07 -1.07
N ASN A 38 4.21 3.71 -0.11
CA ASN A 38 4.06 3.31 1.29
C ASN A 38 2.67 3.71 1.79
N GLN A 39 1.89 2.74 2.28
CA GLN A 39 0.61 3.03 2.88
C GLN A 39 0.85 3.80 4.19
N ALA A 40 0.41 5.06 4.25
CA ALA A 40 0.50 5.85 5.47
C ALA A 40 -0.35 5.17 6.57
N GLU A 41 0.22 5.03 7.77
CA GLU A 41 -0.52 4.52 8.93
C GLU A 41 -1.75 5.42 9.17
N PRO A 42 -2.95 4.86 9.38
CA PRO A 42 -4.13 5.66 9.61
C PRO A 42 -3.90 6.55 10.83
N ALA A 43 -3.91 7.87 10.61
CA ALA A 43 -3.73 8.85 11.67
C ALA A 43 -4.80 8.62 12.74
N LEU A 44 -4.37 8.19 13.93
CA LEU A 44 -5.26 8.04 15.07
C LEU A 44 -5.93 9.40 15.34
N PRO A 45 -7.27 9.43 15.51
CA PRO A 45 -7.95 10.68 15.81
C PRO A 45 -7.34 11.30 17.08
N PRO A 46 -7.18 12.63 17.13
CA PRO A 46 -6.57 13.29 18.27
C PRO A 46 -7.35 12.95 19.55
N PRO A 47 -6.67 12.75 20.69
CA PRO A 47 -7.34 12.40 21.93
C PRO A 47 -8.38 13.46 22.24
N ALA A 48 -9.63 13.04 22.41
CA ALA A 48 -10.71 13.91 22.86
C ALA A 48 -10.39 14.35 24.29
N PHE A 49 -9.68 15.47 24.41
CA PHE A 49 -9.41 16.13 25.67
C PHE A 49 -10.74 16.51 26.29
N GLY A 50 -11.04 15.90 27.43
CA GLY A 50 -12.36 15.91 28.06
C GLY A 50 -12.90 17.30 28.34
N THR A 51 -14.10 17.56 27.86
CA THR A 51 -14.98 18.60 28.38
C THR A 51 -15.71 18.03 29.60
N GLN A 52 -15.03 18.03 30.74
CA GLN A 52 -15.67 17.86 32.06
C GLN A 52 -15.35 19.11 32.88
N GLY A 53 -16.33 20.01 32.97
CA GLY A 53 -16.30 21.25 33.75
C GLY A 53 -17.63 21.95 33.66
#